data_AF-A0A920EHW8-F1
#
_entry.id   AF-A0A920EHW8-F1
#
_cell.length_a   1.000
_cell.length_b   1.000
_cell.length_c   1.000
_cell.angle_alpha   90.00
_cell.angle_beta   90.00
_cell.angle_gamma   90.00
#
_symmetry.space_group_name_H-M   'P 1'
#
loop_
_entity.id
_entity.type
_entity.pdbx_description
1 polymer ?
#
loop_
_entity_poly.entity_id
_entity_poly.type
_entity_poly.pdbx_seq_one_letter_code
_entity_poly.pdbx_strand_id
1 'polypeptide(L)'
;MHMSLILKQFEKNIVEGKFSRDTAQEEAVASLSLLQDRVTLKHNRKINHFFKGLLNKAHSRSTNGIYIWGDVGRGKTYLMDLFFETLSLRKKMRIHFHRLMYKIHTDLKLISGKADPIAWVARKLAADVEVLCIDEFFVKDIGDAMILGAFLDELCACGVSLLITSNVEPRDLYLNGLQRKIFACY
;
A
#
# COMPACT_ATOMS: atom_id res chain seq x y z
N MET A 1 0.37 23.37 -14.84
CA MET A 1 0.16 22.17 -13.99
C MET A 1 1.51 21.54 -13.72
N HIS A 2 1.90 21.36 -12.47
CA HIS A 2 3.16 20.68 -12.14
C HIS A 2 2.92 19.18 -12.34
N MET A 3 3.42 18.61 -13.44
CA MET A 3 3.28 17.17 -13.70
C MET A 3 4.04 16.40 -12.61
N SER A 4 3.38 15.41 -11.98
CA SER A 4 3.96 14.60 -10.91
C SER A 4 5.16 13.80 -11.43
N LEU A 5 6.08 13.45 -10.52
CA LEU A 5 7.31 12.75 -10.89
C LEU A 5 7.02 11.38 -11.52
N ILE A 6 5.97 10.70 -11.04
CA ILE A 6 5.53 9.42 -11.58
C ILE A 6 5.06 9.52 -13.03
N LEU A 7 4.24 10.53 -13.36
CA LEU A 7 3.77 10.77 -14.74
C LEU A 7 4.94 11.09 -15.67
N LYS A 8 5.87 11.93 -15.21
CA LYS A 8 7.09 12.26 -15.98
C LYS A 8 7.93 11.01 -16.27
N GLN A 9 8.13 10.15 -15.27
CA GLN A 9 8.92 8.94 -15.42
C GLN A 9 8.20 7.89 -16.29
N PHE A 10 6.87 7.80 -16.22
CA PHE A 10 6.08 6.96 -17.09
C PHE A 10 6.22 7.36 -18.57
N GLU A 11 5.94 8.64 -18.89
CA GLU A 11 6.06 9.16 -20.25
C GLU A 11 7.48 8.99 -20.81
N LYS A 12 8.51 9.24 -19.99
CA LYS A 12 9.90 8.98 -20.37
C LYS A 12 10.13 7.52 -20.76
N ASN A 13 9.62 6.57 -19.97
CA ASN A 13 9.79 5.14 -20.25
C ASN A 13 9.06 4.70 -21.52
N ILE A 14 7.91 5.31 -21.85
CA ILE A 14 7.18 5.09 -23.11
C ILE A 14 7.99 5.61 -24.30
N VAL A 15 8.51 6.84 -24.21
CA VAL A 15 9.32 7.47 -25.28
C VAL A 15 10.62 6.70 -25.53
N GLU A 16 11.24 6.15 -24.48
CA GLU A 16 12.43 5.30 -24.59
C GLU A 16 12.14 3.89 -25.12
N GLY A 17 10.88 3.55 -25.43
CA GLY A 17 10.49 2.26 -25.99
C GLY A 17 10.59 1.09 -25.01
N LYS A 18 10.69 1.36 -23.69
CA LYS A 18 10.77 0.29 -22.67
C LYS A 18 9.44 -0.43 -22.47
N PHE A 19 8.33 0.25 -22.77
CA PHE A 19 6.97 -0.28 -22.62
C PHE A 19 6.06 0.25 -23.72
N SER A 20 5.02 -0.52 -24.02
CA SER A 20 3.94 -0.09 -24.92
C SER A 20 2.86 0.63 -24.13
N ARG A 21 2.32 1.69 -24.71
CA ARG A 21 1.23 2.48 -24.13
C ARG A 21 -0.04 1.63 -24.05
N ASP A 22 -0.67 1.62 -22.89
CA ASP A 22 -1.91 0.90 -22.61
C ASP A 22 -2.83 1.77 -21.73
N THR A 23 -4.12 1.80 -22.04
CA THR A 23 -5.08 2.68 -21.37
C THR A 23 -5.23 2.34 -19.88
N ALA A 24 -5.23 1.06 -19.52
CA ALA A 24 -5.32 0.66 -18.12
C ALA A 24 -4.05 1.05 -17.34
N GLN A 25 -2.88 1.01 -17.97
CA GLN A 25 -1.64 1.53 -17.37
C GLN A 25 -1.70 3.05 -17.13
N GLU A 26 -2.24 3.82 -18.08
CA GLU A 26 -2.39 5.27 -17.90
C GLU A 26 -3.33 5.63 -16.75
N GLU A 27 -4.47 4.95 -16.66
CA GLU A 27 -5.43 5.11 -15.55
C GLU A 27 -4.81 4.74 -14.20
N ALA A 28 -4.02 3.65 -14.18
CA ALA A 28 -3.30 3.24 -13.00
C ALA A 28 -2.26 4.29 -12.59
N VAL A 29 -1.47 4.83 -13.52
CA VAL A 29 -0.47 5.87 -13.23
C VAL A 29 -1.13 7.16 -12.76
N ALA A 30 -2.26 7.56 -13.33
CA ALA A 30 -3.03 8.71 -12.88
C ALA A 30 -3.50 8.53 -11.43
N SER A 31 -4.03 7.35 -11.10
CA SER A 31 -4.42 7.00 -9.73
C SER A 31 -3.23 7.03 -8.77
N LEU A 32 -2.10 6.43 -9.18
CA LEU A 32 -0.86 6.39 -8.40
C LEU A 32 -0.31 7.80 -8.14
N SER A 33 -0.42 8.71 -9.10
CA SER A 33 -0.09 10.13 -8.92
C SER A 33 -0.92 10.76 -7.80
N LEU A 34 -2.23 10.55 -7.81
CA LEU A 34 -3.12 11.07 -6.75
C LEU A 34 -2.79 10.47 -5.38
N LEU A 35 -2.38 9.20 -5.33
CA LEU A 35 -1.90 8.57 -4.09
C LEU A 35 -0.59 9.21 -3.61
N GLN A 36 0.38 9.45 -4.50
CA GLN A 36 1.63 10.13 -4.14
C GLN A 36 1.39 11.52 -3.56
N ASP A 37 0.51 12.31 -4.18
CA ASP A 37 0.17 13.65 -3.70
C ASP A 37 -0.45 13.59 -2.29
N ARG A 38 -1.41 12.69 -2.06
CA ARG A 38 -2.03 12.49 -0.75
C ARG A 38 -1.02 12.10 0.33
N VAL A 39 -0.15 11.13 0.02
CA VAL A 39 0.90 10.68 0.95
C VAL A 39 1.88 11.82 1.28
N THR A 40 2.32 12.55 0.27
CA THR A 40 3.29 13.65 0.43
C THR A 40 2.71 14.78 1.27
N LEU A 41 1.46 15.19 0.99
CA LEU A 41 0.75 16.21 1.78
C LEU A 41 0.58 15.77 3.24
N LYS A 42 0.20 14.51 3.47
CA LYS A 42 0.05 13.95 4.82
C LYS A 42 1.37 13.95 5.58
N HIS A 43 2.46 13.55 4.94
CA HIS A 43 3.80 13.55 5.53
C HIS A 43 4.26 14.98 5.90
N ASN A 44 4.12 15.93 4.97
CA ASN A 44 4.48 17.33 5.21
C ASN A 44 3.65 17.98 6.32
N ARG A 45 2.36 17.64 6.44
CA ARG A 45 1.52 18.08 7.56
C ARG A 45 2.02 17.53 8.89
N LYS A 46 2.37 16.24 8.98
CA LYS A 46 2.94 15.65 10.21
C LYS A 46 4.22 16.36 10.63
N ILE A 47 5.12 16.63 9.67
CA ILE A 47 6.35 17.39 9.91
C ILE A 47 6.00 18.80 10.41
N ASN A 48 5.11 19.52 9.73
CA ASN A 48 4.73 20.87 10.15
C ASN A 48 4.02 20.91 11.52
N HIS A 49 3.19 19.91 11.86
CA HIS A 49 2.59 19.78 13.19
C HIS A 49 3.58 19.40 14.27
N PHE A 50 4.65 18.67 13.92
CA PHE A 50 5.76 18.43 14.84
C PHE A 50 6.52 19.74 15.15
N PHE A 51 6.65 20.64 14.18
CA PHE A 51 7.32 21.94 14.35
C PHE A 51 6.41 23.07 14.86
N LYS A 52 5.08 22.96 14.70
CA LYS A 52 4.08 23.91 15.21
C LYS A 52 3.19 23.16 16.20
N GLY A 53 3.51 23.29 17.49
CA GLY A 53 2.76 22.68 18.58
C GLY A 53 1.25 22.79 18.41
N LEU A 54 0.60 21.62 18.42
CA LEU A 54 -0.83 21.33 18.46
C LEU A 54 -1.76 22.14 17.55
N LEU A 55 -2.41 21.47 16.58
CA LEU A 55 -3.80 21.77 16.24
C LEU A 55 -4.52 20.57 15.59
N ASN A 56 -5.69 20.26 16.16
CA ASN A 56 -6.82 19.45 15.70
C ASN A 56 -6.60 18.26 14.75
N LYS A 57 -6.78 17.07 15.33
CA LYS A 57 -6.86 15.77 14.66
C LYS A 57 -8.21 15.62 13.93
N ALA A 58 -8.36 16.24 12.78
CA ALA A 58 -9.42 15.85 11.85
C ALA A 58 -9.03 14.48 11.26
N HIS A 59 -9.69 13.41 11.71
CA HIS A 59 -9.67 12.10 11.07
C HIS A 59 -10.39 12.20 9.72
N SER A 60 -9.72 12.79 8.73
CA SER A 60 -10.09 12.58 7.34
C SER A 60 -9.82 11.13 7.01
N ARG A 61 -10.87 10.30 7.04
CA ARG A 61 -10.91 8.95 6.44
C ARG A 61 -10.83 9.05 4.92
N SER A 62 -9.85 9.78 4.38
CA SER A 62 -9.50 9.59 2.98
C SER A 62 -8.81 8.25 2.90
N THR A 63 -9.42 7.33 2.16
CA THR A 63 -8.85 6.04 1.81
C THR A 63 -7.44 6.25 1.28
N ASN A 64 -6.48 5.44 1.71
CA ASN A 64 -5.05 5.69 1.44
C ASN A 64 -4.44 4.49 0.71
N GLY A 65 -5.06 3.96 -0.32
CA GLY A 65 -4.42 2.91 -1.10
C GLY A 65 -4.80 2.85 -2.56
N ILE A 66 -4.05 2.05 -3.33
CA ILE A 66 -4.46 1.47 -4.62
C ILE A 66 -4.25 -0.07 -4.67
N TYR A 67 -5.19 -0.81 -5.26
CA TYR A 67 -5.08 -2.25 -5.56
C TYR A 67 -5.04 -2.42 -7.07
N ILE A 68 -3.90 -2.86 -7.59
CA ILE A 68 -3.68 -3.10 -9.02
C ILE A 68 -3.83 -4.60 -9.28
N TRP A 69 -4.73 -4.95 -10.17
CA TRP A 69 -4.98 -6.34 -10.56
C TRP A 69 -4.96 -6.53 -12.07
N GLY A 70 -4.81 -7.78 -12.50
CA GLY A 70 -4.81 -8.18 -13.90
C GLY A 70 -3.88 -9.35 -14.16
N ASP A 71 -3.89 -9.90 -15.37
CA ASP A 71 -3.14 -11.10 -15.71
C ASP A 71 -1.61 -10.93 -15.63
N VAL A 72 -0.90 -12.06 -15.67
CA VAL A 72 0.57 -12.10 -15.78
C VAL A 72 1.02 -11.33 -17.03
N GLY A 73 2.11 -10.56 -16.89
CA GLY A 73 2.69 -9.80 -18.02
C GLY A 73 2.06 -8.44 -18.32
N ARG A 74 1.06 -7.98 -17.55
CA ARG A 74 0.39 -6.67 -17.77
C ARG A 74 1.11 -5.44 -17.19
N GLY A 75 2.32 -5.61 -16.63
CA GLY A 75 3.12 -4.50 -16.12
C GLY A 75 2.79 -4.04 -14.69
N LYS A 76 2.09 -4.84 -13.88
CA LYS A 76 1.77 -4.51 -12.47
C LYS A 76 3.02 -4.26 -11.61
N THR A 77 4.02 -5.13 -11.73
CA THR A 77 5.32 -4.98 -11.04
C THR A 77 6.01 -3.70 -11.47
N TYR A 78 5.97 -3.37 -12.76
CA TYR A 78 6.50 -2.12 -13.27
C TYR A 78 5.79 -0.88 -12.69
N LEU A 79 4.45 -0.89 -12.62
CA LEU A 79 3.69 0.20 -11.99
C LEU A 79 4.04 0.35 -10.50
N MET A 80 4.25 -0.78 -9.81
CA MET A 80 4.76 -0.80 -8.42
C MET A 80 6.16 -0.19 -8.32
N ASP A 81 7.09 -0.59 -9.19
CA ASP A 81 8.46 -0.05 -9.25
C ASP A 81 8.42 1.46 -9.45
N LEU A 82 7.66 1.90 -10.46
CA LEU A 82 7.51 3.28 -10.86
C LEU A 82 6.99 4.15 -9.70
N PHE A 83 5.93 3.71 -9.02
CA PHE A 83 5.41 4.42 -7.84
C PHE A 83 6.43 4.43 -6.70
N PHE A 84 7.03 3.28 -6.40
CA PHE A 84 7.95 3.13 -5.27
C PHE A 84 9.19 4.01 -5.46
N GLU A 85 9.79 4.01 -6.64
CA GLU A 85 11.01 4.78 -6.93
C GLU A 85 10.77 6.28 -6.93
N THR A 86 9.65 6.74 -7.50
CA THR A 86 9.34 8.17 -7.62
C THR A 86 8.74 8.78 -6.35
N LEU A 87 8.28 7.96 -5.40
CA LEU A 87 7.80 8.45 -4.11
C LEU A 87 8.97 8.95 -3.24
N SER A 88 9.08 10.27 -3.08
CA SER A 88 10.10 10.95 -2.27
C SER A 88 9.79 10.88 -0.76
N LEU A 89 9.67 9.67 -0.23
CA LEU A 89 9.39 9.39 1.19
C LEU A 89 10.39 8.34 1.71
N ARG A 90 10.99 8.58 2.87
CA ARG A 90 11.91 7.62 3.49
C ARG A 90 11.18 6.44 4.14
N LYS A 91 10.05 6.69 4.82
CA LYS A 91 9.24 5.68 5.51
C LYS A 91 8.32 4.93 4.53
N LYS A 92 8.92 4.22 3.56
CA LYS A 92 8.22 3.35 2.61
C LYS A 92 8.85 1.96 2.64
N MET A 93 8.02 0.93 2.51
CA MET A 93 8.49 -0.46 2.46
C MET A 93 7.83 -1.17 1.28
N ARG A 94 8.61 -1.96 0.53
CA ARG A 94 8.10 -2.92 -0.45
C ARG A 94 8.44 -4.33 -0.03
N ILE A 95 7.49 -5.24 -0.15
CA ILE A 95 7.65 -6.64 0.25
C ILE A 95 6.75 -7.54 -0.60
N HIS A 96 7.23 -8.74 -0.95
CA HIS A 96 6.38 -9.77 -1.55
C HIS A 96 5.45 -10.37 -0.49
N PHE A 97 4.22 -10.72 -0.89
CA PHE A 97 3.19 -11.23 0.02
C PHE A 97 3.67 -12.38 0.93
N HIS A 98 4.31 -13.41 0.37
CA HIS A 98 4.77 -14.56 1.15
C HIS A 98 5.82 -14.18 2.22
N ARG A 99 6.68 -13.19 1.93
CA ARG A 99 7.66 -12.67 2.90
C ARG A 99 6.97 -11.86 4.00
N LEU A 100 5.92 -11.12 3.64
CA LEU A 100 5.10 -10.41 4.62
C LEU A 100 4.43 -11.39 5.58
N MET A 101 3.77 -12.43 5.07
CA MET A 101 3.13 -13.45 5.90
C MET A 101 4.14 -14.16 6.80
N TYR A 102 5.31 -14.55 6.26
CA TYR A 102 6.38 -15.15 7.06
C TYR A 102 6.82 -14.23 8.20
N LYS A 103 6.99 -12.93 7.92
CA LYS A 103 7.35 -11.93 8.93
C LYS A 103 6.26 -11.79 10.01
N ILE A 104 4.99 -11.68 9.60
CA ILE A 104 3.85 -11.58 10.53
C ILE A 104 3.82 -12.80 11.45
N HIS A 105 3.86 -14.01 10.89
CA HIS A 105 3.86 -15.26 11.67
C HIS A 105 5.05 -15.36 12.62
N THR A 106 6.23 -14.93 12.19
CA THR A 106 7.43 -14.91 13.04
C THR A 106 7.25 -13.94 14.22
N ASP A 107 6.79 -12.71 13.95
CA ASP A 107 6.54 -11.71 14.99
C ASP A 107 5.43 -12.18 15.96
N LEU A 108 4.36 -12.83 15.46
CA LEU A 108 3.27 -13.38 16.28
C LEU A 108 3.76 -14.47 17.25
N LYS A 109 4.65 -15.36 16.80
CA LYS A 109 5.24 -16.42 17.65
C LYS A 109 6.03 -15.84 18.82
N LEU A 110 6.72 -14.71 18.62
CA LEU A 110 7.54 -14.06 19.65
C LEU A 110 6.74 -13.33 20.73
N ILE A 111 5.48 -13.00 20.45
CA ILE A 111 4.61 -12.20 21.34
C ILE A 111 3.40 -12.97 21.84
N SER A 112 3.46 -14.31 21.79
CA SER A 112 2.40 -15.19 22.27
C SER A 112 1.99 -14.80 23.71
N GLY A 113 0.68 -14.64 23.94
CA GLY A 113 0.11 -14.22 25.23
C GLY A 113 -0.10 -12.71 25.41
N LYS A 114 0.31 -11.86 24.46
CA LYS A 114 -0.11 -10.44 24.46
C LYS A 114 -1.58 -10.30 24.04
N ALA A 115 -2.26 -9.31 24.61
CA ALA A 115 -3.54 -8.84 24.09
C ALA A 115 -3.35 -8.27 22.66
N ASP A 116 -4.25 -8.65 21.76
CA ASP A 116 -4.29 -8.24 20.35
C ASP A 116 -2.93 -8.34 19.62
N PRO A 117 -2.34 -9.54 19.51
CA PRO A 117 -0.99 -9.71 18.99
C PRO A 117 -0.86 -9.24 17.54
N ILE A 118 -1.89 -9.44 16.70
CA ILE A 118 -1.91 -8.96 15.31
C ILE A 118 -1.81 -7.44 15.25
N ALA A 119 -2.60 -6.75 16.08
CA ALA A 119 -2.60 -5.29 16.12
C ALA A 119 -1.25 -4.76 16.63
N TRP A 120 -0.62 -5.45 17.58
CA TRP A 120 0.73 -5.11 18.02
C TRP A 120 1.76 -5.21 16.87
N VAL A 121 1.71 -6.28 16.06
CA VAL A 121 2.62 -6.44 14.91
C VAL A 121 2.40 -5.35 13.86
N ALA A 122 1.13 -5.01 13.57
CA ALA A 122 0.80 -3.92 12.66
C ALA A 122 1.30 -2.55 13.16
N ARG A 123 1.08 -2.23 14.45
CA ARG A 123 1.58 -0.99 15.06
C ARG A 123 3.10 -0.91 15.07
N LYS A 124 3.78 -2.03 15.34
CA LYS A 124 5.24 -2.13 15.25
C LYS A 124 5.73 -1.76 13.85
N LEU A 125 5.07 -2.28 12.80
CA LEU A 125 5.43 -1.93 11.43
C LEU A 125 5.11 -0.47 11.09
N ALA A 126 3.94 0.02 11.50
CA ALA A 126 3.47 1.38 11.23
C ALA A 126 4.34 2.48 11.87
N ALA A 127 5.15 2.16 12.88
CA ALA A 127 6.11 3.10 13.46
C ALA A 127 7.17 3.56 12.44
N ASP A 128 7.55 2.67 11.52
CA ASP A 128 8.64 2.90 10.56
C ASP A 128 8.15 2.98 9.10
N VAL A 129 6.88 2.64 8.84
CA VAL A 129 6.30 2.56 7.50
C VAL A 129 5.07 3.45 7.40
N GLU A 130 5.11 4.44 6.52
CA GLU A 130 3.96 5.28 6.13
C GLU A 130 3.31 4.82 4.82
N VAL A 131 4.07 4.14 3.97
CA VAL A 131 3.58 3.50 2.73
C VAL A 131 4.07 2.07 2.65
N LEU A 132 3.13 1.13 2.54
CA LEU A 132 3.40 -0.29 2.37
C LEU A 132 2.98 -0.75 0.97
N CYS A 133 3.97 -1.18 0.20
CA CYS A 133 3.85 -1.78 -1.11
C CYS A 133 3.91 -3.31 -0.98
N ILE A 134 2.79 -4.01 -1.22
CA ILE A 134 2.72 -5.48 -1.18
C ILE A 134 2.66 -6.00 -2.61
N ASP A 135 3.73 -6.67 -3.03
CA ASP A 135 3.81 -7.26 -4.37
C ASP A 135 3.31 -8.70 -4.37
N GLU A 136 2.76 -9.13 -5.52
CA GLU A 136 2.27 -10.50 -5.77
C GLU A 136 1.32 -11.03 -4.67
N PHE A 137 0.34 -10.21 -4.31
CA PHE A 137 -0.66 -10.55 -3.30
C PHE A 137 -1.51 -11.74 -3.72
N PHE A 138 -1.47 -12.81 -2.93
CA PHE A 138 -2.23 -14.01 -3.23
C PHE A 138 -2.47 -14.86 -1.99
N VAL A 139 -3.72 -14.94 -1.53
CA VAL A 139 -4.09 -15.66 -0.31
C VAL A 139 -4.75 -16.98 -0.66
N LYS A 140 -4.16 -18.11 -0.22
CA LYS A 140 -4.71 -19.46 -0.41
C LYS A 140 -5.45 -20.01 0.80
N ASP A 141 -4.98 -19.68 2.01
CA ASP A 141 -5.43 -20.28 3.27
C ASP A 141 -6.36 -19.33 4.05
N ILE A 142 -7.40 -19.90 4.69
CA ILE A 142 -8.39 -19.13 5.47
C ILE A 142 -7.78 -18.50 6.72
N GLY A 143 -6.86 -19.19 7.41
CA GLY A 143 -6.20 -18.70 8.60
C GLY A 143 -5.31 -17.52 8.28
N ASP A 144 -4.52 -17.63 7.21
CA ASP A 144 -3.72 -16.52 6.69
C ASP A 144 -4.60 -15.32 6.29
N ALA A 145 -5.75 -15.56 5.67
CA ALA A 145 -6.70 -14.50 5.30
C ALA A 145 -7.22 -13.73 6.53
N MET A 146 -7.55 -14.44 7.61
CA MET A 146 -8.04 -13.83 8.86
C MET A 146 -6.97 -12.96 9.53
N ILE A 147 -5.73 -13.47 9.61
CA ILE A 147 -4.60 -12.73 10.18
C ILE A 147 -4.33 -11.48 9.37
N LEU A 148 -4.28 -11.63 8.04
CA LEU A 148 -3.98 -10.56 7.11
C LEU A 148 -5.04 -9.46 7.11
N GLY A 149 -6.32 -9.83 7.14
CA GLY A 149 -7.42 -8.86 7.19
C GLY A 149 -7.31 -7.94 8.41
N ALA A 150 -7.13 -8.51 9.61
CA ALA A 150 -6.94 -7.75 10.84
C ALA A 150 -5.65 -6.91 10.84
N PHE A 151 -4.58 -7.44 10.25
CA PHE A 151 -3.31 -6.73 10.11
C PHE A 151 -3.42 -5.50 9.21
N LEU A 152 -4.04 -5.63 8.03
CA LEU A 152 -4.24 -4.53 7.10
C LEU A 152 -5.17 -3.45 7.66
N ASP A 153 -6.23 -3.85 8.37
CA ASP A 153 -7.13 -2.91 9.06
C ASP A 153 -6.38 -2.04 10.07
N GLU A 154 -5.56 -2.65 10.92
CA GLU A 154 -4.81 -1.92 11.93
C GLU A 154 -3.76 -1.00 11.28
N LEU A 155 -3.10 -1.43 10.19
CA LEU A 155 -2.21 -0.55 9.42
C LEU A 155 -2.95 0.68 8.88
N CYS A 156 -4.14 0.49 8.32
CA CYS A 156 -4.95 1.60 7.81
C CYS A 156 -5.44 2.51 8.94
N ALA A 157 -5.80 1.95 10.10
CA ALA A 157 -6.12 2.72 11.30
C ALA A 157 -4.92 3.54 11.82
N CYS A 158 -3.70 3.00 11.68
CA CYS A 158 -2.45 3.72 11.96
C CYS A 158 -2.12 4.78 10.89
N GLY A 159 -2.89 4.83 9.80
CA GLY A 159 -2.69 5.76 8.70
C GLY A 159 -1.58 5.37 7.73
N VAL A 160 -1.22 4.09 7.67
CA VAL A 160 -0.35 3.56 6.61
C VAL A 160 -1.13 3.53 5.30
N SER A 161 -0.46 3.91 4.21
CA SER A 161 -1.03 3.87 2.87
C SER A 161 -0.62 2.57 2.15
N LEU A 162 -1.54 1.93 1.43
CA LEU A 162 -1.31 0.61 0.83
C LEU A 162 -1.25 0.68 -0.69
N LEU A 163 -0.20 0.11 -1.30
CA LEU A 163 -0.20 -0.24 -2.72
C LEU A 163 -0.08 -1.75 -2.83
N ILE A 164 -1.03 -2.40 -3.48
CA ILE A 164 -1.05 -3.86 -3.61
C ILE A 164 -1.13 -4.23 -5.10
N THR A 165 -0.37 -5.23 -5.52
CA THR A 165 -0.50 -5.84 -6.86
C THR A 165 -0.93 -7.31 -6.74
N SER A 166 -1.80 -7.77 -7.64
CA SER A 166 -2.23 -9.18 -7.67
C SER A 166 -2.63 -9.65 -9.07
N ASN A 167 -2.60 -10.97 -9.28
CA ASN A 167 -3.23 -11.60 -10.44
C ASN A 167 -4.70 -11.99 -10.19
N VAL A 168 -5.23 -11.73 -8.98
CA VAL A 168 -6.59 -12.06 -8.57
C VAL A 168 -7.39 -10.77 -8.46
N GLU A 169 -8.58 -10.74 -9.06
CA GLU A 169 -9.49 -9.62 -8.89
C GLU A 169 -9.88 -9.53 -7.39
N PRO A 170 -10.00 -8.32 -6.81
CA PRO A 170 -10.43 -8.16 -5.43
C PRO A 170 -11.69 -8.94 -5.04
N ARG A 171 -12.64 -9.12 -5.96
CA ARG A 171 -13.89 -9.88 -5.74
C ARG A 171 -13.67 -11.38 -5.59
N ASP A 172 -12.53 -11.88 -6.04
CA ASP A 172 -12.13 -13.28 -5.99
C ASP A 172 -11.10 -13.55 -4.89
N LEU A 173 -10.62 -12.50 -4.19
CA LEU A 173 -9.86 -12.65 -2.96
C LEU A 173 -10.79 -13.22 -1.89
N TYR A 174 -10.59 -14.49 -1.55
CA TYR A 174 -11.21 -15.27 -0.49
C TYR A 174 -12.48 -14.66 0.15
N LEU A 175 -13.63 -15.26 -0.14
CA LEU A 175 -14.94 -14.93 0.40
C LEU A 175 -14.98 -15.13 1.92
N ASN A 176 -14.73 -14.08 2.72
CA ASN A 176 -15.16 -13.89 4.13
C ASN A 176 -14.58 -12.58 4.73
N GLY A 177 -14.73 -11.46 4.01
CA GLY A 177 -14.46 -10.13 4.57
C GLY A 177 -13.06 -9.56 4.33
N LEU A 178 -12.10 -10.35 3.80
CA LEU A 178 -10.79 -9.84 3.37
C LEU A 178 -10.96 -8.69 2.35
N GLN A 179 -11.90 -8.85 1.42
CA GLN A 179 -12.30 -7.81 0.47
C GLN A 179 -12.68 -6.52 1.19
N ARG A 180 -13.57 -6.59 2.18
CA ARG A 180 -14.03 -5.42 2.94
C ARG A 180 -12.88 -4.71 3.65
N LYS A 181 -11.92 -5.47 4.19
CA LYS A 181 -10.76 -4.92 4.92
C LYS A 181 -9.79 -4.21 3.97
N ILE A 182 -9.49 -4.87 2.85
CA ILE A 182 -8.72 -4.31 1.73
C ILE A 182 -9.41 -3.01 1.24
N PHE A 183 -10.70 -3.06 0.90
CA PHE A 183 -11.50 -1.91 0.44
C PHE A 183 -11.72 -0.81 1.48
N ALA A 184 -11.61 -1.09 2.78
CA ALA A 184 -11.65 -0.02 3.79
C ALA A 184 -10.46 0.95 3.66
N CYS A 185 -9.40 0.53 2.96
CA CYS A 185 -8.22 1.32 2.68
C CYS A 185 -8.24 1.98 1.30
N TYR A 186 -9.19 1.66 0.40
CA TYR A 186 -9.28 2.10 -1.02
C TYR A 186 -10.42 3.08 -1.28
#